data_AF-A0A197KAS1-F1
#
_entry.id   AF-A0A197KAS1-F1
#
_cell.length_a   1.000
_cell.length_b   1.000
_cell.length_c   1.000
_cell.angle_alpha   90.00
_cell.angle_beta   90.00
_cell.angle_gamma   90.00
#
_symmetry.space_group_name_H-M   'P 1'
#
loop_
_entity.id
_entity.type
_entity.pdbx_description
1 polymer ?
#
loop_
_entity_poly.entity_id
_entity_poly.type
_entity_poly.pdbx_seq_one_letter_code
_entity_poly.pdbx_strand_id
1 'polypeptide(L)'
;MAITRPKKSKPSAWSFIRAPAPPKSNAHPIPPLGYILIALVFIQWFHATSLAVKLQCLIGAGLFSCTEYTFYTMTVESPDGTVSVKPFAGRPGHTTVHQYIMNVFYIPILIHGYHALIGSTALRILLFPLNIWLLEMIQGYTLIYLIGYNAAWTYRGYDAFFHGTIKLWYVHHWLMMGAALELVILPYTLPLTETIASYLTF
;
A
#
# COMPACT_ATOMS: atom_id res chain seq x y z
N MET A 1 13.42 -36.94 -39.21
CA MET A 1 13.88 -35.65 -38.65
C MET A 1 13.39 -35.58 -37.21
N ALA A 2 14.27 -35.75 -36.22
CA ALA A 2 13.87 -35.81 -34.81
C ALA A 2 13.70 -34.39 -34.25
N ILE A 3 12.49 -34.03 -33.84
CA ILE A 3 12.20 -32.74 -33.19
C ILE A 3 12.66 -32.84 -31.74
N THR A 4 13.85 -32.34 -31.44
CA THR A 4 14.34 -32.20 -30.06
C THR A 4 13.52 -31.13 -29.34
N ARG A 5 12.74 -31.53 -28.32
CA ARG A 5 12.02 -30.57 -27.48
C ARG A 5 13.03 -29.65 -26.77
N PRO A 6 12.82 -28.32 -26.77
CA PRO A 6 13.70 -27.41 -26.06
C PRO A 6 13.69 -27.74 -24.55
N LYS A 7 14.87 -27.82 -23.94
CA LYS A 7 15.00 -27.98 -22.49
C LYS A 7 14.36 -26.77 -21.81
N LYS A 8 13.32 -26.99 -20.99
CA LYS A 8 12.77 -25.95 -20.12
C LYS A 8 13.89 -25.47 -19.19
N SER A 9 14.34 -24.23 -19.34
CA SER A 9 15.24 -23.61 -18.39
C SER A 9 14.53 -23.49 -17.04
N LYS A 10 15.26 -23.70 -15.93
CA LYS A 10 14.71 -23.46 -14.60
C LYS A 10 14.34 -21.97 -14.48
N PRO A 11 13.17 -21.64 -13.91
CA PRO A 11 12.82 -20.24 -13.68
C PRO A 11 13.89 -19.59 -12.81
N SER A 12 14.41 -18.45 -13.24
CA SER A 12 15.38 -17.67 -12.48
C SER A 12 14.68 -16.95 -11.32
N ALA A 13 15.40 -16.62 -10.25
CA ALA A 13 14.84 -15.79 -9.16
C ALA A 13 14.23 -14.48 -9.70
N TRP A 14 14.83 -13.90 -10.73
CA TRP A 14 14.31 -12.72 -11.42
C TRP A 14 12.93 -12.92 -12.04
N SER A 15 12.64 -14.11 -12.57
CA SER A 15 11.32 -14.41 -13.12
C SER A 15 10.22 -14.42 -12.06
N PHE A 16 10.54 -14.78 -10.81
CA PHE A 16 9.61 -14.72 -9.69
C PHE A 16 9.36 -13.27 -9.25
N ILE A 17 10.44 -12.49 -9.07
CA ILE A 17 10.31 -11.09 -8.63
C ILE A 17 9.53 -10.26 -9.66
N ARG A 18 9.65 -10.54 -10.95
CA ARG A 18 8.93 -9.83 -12.02
C ARG A 18 7.66 -10.52 -12.50
N ALA A 19 7.18 -11.53 -11.79
CA ALA A 19 5.90 -12.12 -12.13
C ALA A 19 4.79 -11.04 -12.09
N PRO A 20 3.75 -11.15 -12.92
CA PRO A 20 2.59 -10.26 -12.82
C PRO A 20 1.74 -10.62 -11.58
N ALA A 21 0.91 -9.68 -11.15
CA ALA A 21 -0.10 -9.94 -10.12
C ALA A 21 -1.05 -11.06 -10.54
N PRO A 22 -1.46 -11.96 -9.63
CA PRO A 22 -2.56 -12.87 -9.91
C PRO A 22 -3.82 -12.07 -10.33
N PRO A 23 -4.49 -12.46 -11.42
CA PRO A 23 -5.69 -11.76 -11.88
C PRO A 23 -6.87 -12.01 -10.96
N LYS A 24 -7.90 -11.15 -11.03
CA LYS A 24 -9.16 -11.29 -10.27
C LYS A 24 -9.88 -12.62 -10.54
N SER A 25 -9.64 -13.28 -11.67
CA SER A 25 -10.16 -14.63 -11.94
C SER A 25 -9.63 -15.70 -10.99
N ASN A 26 -8.55 -15.42 -10.25
CA ASN A 26 -8.01 -16.29 -9.22
C ASN A 26 -8.68 -16.06 -7.85
N ALA A 27 -9.70 -15.21 -7.78
CA ALA A 27 -10.38 -14.91 -6.54
C ALA A 27 -10.94 -16.18 -5.88
N HIS A 28 -10.75 -16.31 -4.58
CA HIS A 28 -11.26 -17.42 -3.78
C HIS A 28 -11.83 -16.93 -2.45
N PRO A 29 -12.67 -17.72 -1.77
CA PRO A 29 -13.09 -17.43 -0.40
C PRO A 29 -11.88 -17.33 0.54
N ILE A 30 -11.99 -16.54 1.60
CA ILE A 30 -10.93 -16.44 2.60
C ILE A 30 -10.74 -17.82 3.26
N PRO A 31 -9.50 -18.36 3.32
CA PRO A 31 -9.26 -19.63 3.98
C PRO A 31 -9.58 -19.52 5.47
N PRO A 32 -10.00 -20.60 6.17
CA PRO A 32 -10.29 -20.57 7.61
C PRO A 32 -9.18 -19.94 8.46
N LEU A 33 -7.93 -20.26 8.14
CA LEU A 33 -6.77 -19.66 8.81
C LEU A 33 -6.66 -18.14 8.56
N GLY A 34 -7.10 -17.66 7.39
CA GLY A 34 -7.16 -16.23 7.07
C GLY A 34 -8.07 -15.46 8.02
N TYR A 35 -9.26 -15.98 8.35
CA TYR A 35 -10.15 -15.35 9.32
C TYR A 35 -9.52 -15.26 10.72
N ILE A 36 -8.82 -16.31 11.15
CA ILE A 36 -8.11 -16.33 12.43
C ILE A 36 -7.02 -15.26 12.45
N LEU A 37 -6.22 -15.16 11.38
CA LEU A 37 -5.17 -14.15 11.27
C LEU A 37 -5.74 -12.72 11.27
N ILE A 38 -6.82 -12.46 10.54
CA ILE A 38 -7.51 -11.16 10.55
C ILE A 38 -7.98 -10.82 11.97
N ALA A 39 -8.61 -11.76 12.67
CA ALA A 39 -9.07 -11.54 14.04
C ALA A 39 -7.91 -11.24 15.01
N LEU A 40 -6.80 -12.00 14.91
CA LEU A 40 -5.62 -11.77 15.74
C LEU A 40 -4.98 -10.40 15.47
N VAL A 41 -4.82 -10.02 14.20
CA VAL A 41 -4.30 -8.70 13.83
C VAL A 41 -5.23 -7.59 14.33
N PHE A 42 -6.55 -7.75 14.20
CA PHE A 42 -7.51 -6.77 14.69
C PHE A 42 -7.46 -6.62 16.21
N ILE A 43 -7.47 -7.73 16.96
CA ILE A 43 -7.38 -7.73 18.42
C ILE A 43 -6.08 -7.05 18.85
N GLN A 44 -4.94 -7.45 18.26
CA GLN A 44 -3.65 -6.86 18.55
C GLN A 44 -3.63 -5.36 18.26
N TRP A 45 -4.11 -4.94 17.08
CA TRP A 45 -4.20 -3.53 16.71
C TRP A 45 -5.09 -2.75 17.68
N PHE A 46 -6.23 -3.32 18.08
CA PHE A 46 -7.18 -2.69 18.97
C PHE A 46 -6.61 -2.46 20.37
N HIS A 47 -5.89 -3.44 20.92
CA HIS A 47 -5.27 -3.32 22.25
C HIS A 47 -3.96 -2.54 22.25
N ALA A 48 -3.17 -2.59 21.17
CA ALA A 48 -1.86 -1.95 21.10
C ALA A 48 -1.92 -0.44 20.79
N THR A 49 -3.06 0.08 20.31
CA THR A 49 -3.20 1.49 19.90
C THR A 49 -4.08 2.27 20.87
N SER A 50 -3.76 3.55 21.12
CA SER A 50 -4.65 4.45 21.86
C SER A 50 -5.84 4.91 21.01
N LEU A 51 -6.88 5.49 21.62
CA LEU A 51 -8.01 6.06 20.87
C LEU A 51 -7.56 7.12 19.85
N ALA A 52 -6.62 8.00 20.22
CA ALA A 52 -6.05 8.99 19.32
C ALA A 52 -5.39 8.34 18.09
N VAL A 53 -4.59 7.28 18.29
CA VAL A 53 -3.97 6.54 17.18
C VAL A 53 -5.03 5.89 16.29
N LYS A 54 -6.10 5.31 16.86
CA LYS A 54 -7.20 4.74 16.07
C LYS A 54 -7.89 5.79 15.20
N LEU A 55 -8.17 6.98 15.75
CA LEU A 55 -8.71 8.11 14.99
C LEU A 55 -7.76 8.54 13.87
N GLN A 56 -6.46 8.60 14.16
CA GLN A 56 -5.44 8.90 13.16
C GLN A 56 -5.39 7.85 12.04
N CYS A 57 -5.61 6.57 12.36
CA CYS A 57 -5.69 5.51 11.34
C CYS A 57 -6.87 5.73 10.39
N LEU A 58 -8.03 6.14 10.90
CA LEU A 58 -9.20 6.41 10.05
C LEU A 58 -9.00 7.64 9.18
N ILE A 59 -8.51 8.74 9.76
CA ILE A 59 -8.22 9.99 9.04
C ILE A 59 -7.13 9.75 8.00
N GLY A 60 -6.02 9.14 8.40
CA GLY A 60 -4.90 8.85 7.51
C GLY A 60 -5.29 7.93 6.36
N ALA A 61 -6.11 6.90 6.61
CA ALA A 61 -6.57 6.01 5.55
C ALA A 61 -7.47 6.76 4.57
N GLY A 62 -8.32 7.67 5.07
CA GLY A 62 -9.13 8.56 4.24
C GLY A 62 -8.28 9.51 3.39
N LEU A 63 -7.25 10.13 3.98
CA LEU A 63 -6.31 10.98 3.24
C LEU A 63 -5.55 10.19 2.16
N PHE A 64 -5.11 8.97 2.46
CA PHE A 64 -4.50 8.08 1.46
C PHE A 64 -5.46 7.77 0.31
N SER A 65 -6.73 7.47 0.61
CA SER A 65 -7.75 7.27 -0.44
C SER A 65 -7.91 8.51 -1.32
N CYS A 66 -7.90 9.71 -0.74
CA CYS A 66 -7.96 10.96 -1.49
C CYS A 66 -6.72 11.14 -2.37
N THR A 67 -5.52 10.90 -1.84
CA THR A 67 -4.27 11.00 -2.58
C THR A 67 -4.24 10.03 -3.75
N GLU A 68 -4.63 8.77 -3.53
CA GLU A 68 -4.73 7.77 -4.59
C GLU A 68 -5.77 8.14 -5.64
N TYR A 69 -6.96 8.59 -5.22
CA TYR A 69 -7.99 9.07 -6.12
C TYR A 69 -7.44 10.18 -7.02
N THR A 70 -6.80 11.20 -6.43
CA THR A 70 -6.17 12.29 -7.19
C THR A 70 -5.09 11.75 -8.12
N PHE A 71 -4.21 10.87 -7.62
CA PHE A 71 -3.14 10.30 -8.44
C PHE A 71 -3.67 9.52 -9.65
N TYR A 72 -4.68 8.69 -9.44
CA TYR A 72 -5.29 7.85 -10.47
C TYR A 72 -6.05 8.66 -11.51
N THR A 73 -6.68 9.77 -11.09
CA THR A 73 -7.35 10.71 -12.01
C THR A 73 -6.36 11.60 -12.78
N MET A 74 -5.13 11.76 -12.28
CA MET A 74 -4.08 12.58 -12.89
C MET A 74 -3.12 11.77 -13.77
N THR A 75 -3.11 10.44 -13.68
CA THR A 75 -2.16 9.58 -14.38
C THR A 75 -2.83 8.45 -15.16
N VAL A 76 -2.17 8.02 -16.23
CA VAL A 76 -2.58 6.87 -17.04
C VAL A 76 -1.38 5.95 -17.22
N GLU A 77 -1.56 4.69 -16.82
CA GLU A 77 -0.64 3.61 -17.10
C GLU A 77 -1.08 2.90 -18.39
N SER A 78 -0.22 2.93 -19.40
CA SER A 78 -0.41 2.24 -20.67
C SER A 78 -0.23 0.72 -20.52
N PRO A 79 -0.70 -0.12 -21.48
CA PRO A 79 -0.56 -1.58 -21.40
C PRO A 79 0.89 -2.09 -21.26
N ASP A 80 1.87 -1.34 -21.74
CA ASP A 80 3.30 -1.58 -21.62
C ASP A 80 3.88 -1.19 -20.24
N GLY A 81 3.06 -0.60 -19.37
CA GLY A 81 3.44 -0.08 -18.06
C GLY A 81 3.97 1.36 -18.07
N THR A 82 3.97 2.04 -19.21
CA THR A 82 4.41 3.45 -19.27
C THR A 82 3.39 4.34 -18.55
N VAL A 83 3.85 5.14 -17.58
CA VAL A 83 3.01 6.10 -16.84
C VAL A 83 3.11 7.47 -17.51
N SER A 84 1.97 8.07 -17.81
CA SER A 84 1.86 9.43 -18.34
C SER A 84 0.93 10.27 -17.48
N VAL A 85 1.26 11.55 -17.30
CA VAL A 85 0.39 12.52 -16.61
C VAL A 85 -0.65 12.99 -17.62
N LYS A 86 -1.93 12.67 -17.35
CA LYS A 86 -3.08 13.05 -18.17
C LYS A 86 -4.19 13.50 -17.22
N PRO A 87 -4.17 14.77 -16.80
CA PRO A 87 -5.10 15.30 -15.82
C PRO A 87 -6.55 15.09 -16.23
N PHE A 88 -7.35 14.50 -15.34
CA PHE A 88 -8.80 14.34 -15.49
C PHE A 88 -9.23 13.64 -16.79
N ALA A 89 -8.50 12.60 -17.20
CA ALA A 89 -8.79 11.80 -18.39
C ALA A 89 -10.09 10.95 -18.30
N GLY A 90 -11.06 11.35 -17.47
CA GLY A 90 -12.35 10.69 -17.31
C GLY A 90 -12.31 9.33 -16.60
N ARG A 91 -11.18 8.98 -15.96
CA ARG A 91 -11.07 7.74 -15.19
C ARG A 91 -11.68 7.92 -13.81
N PRO A 92 -12.57 7.02 -13.35
CA PRO A 92 -12.99 7.03 -11.96
C PRO A 92 -11.75 6.72 -11.09
N GLY A 93 -11.46 7.57 -10.11
CA GLY A 93 -10.44 7.24 -9.12
C GLY A 93 -10.83 5.96 -8.37
N HIS A 94 -9.83 5.20 -7.94
CA HIS A 94 -10.04 3.87 -7.40
C HIS A 94 -9.25 3.70 -6.12
N THR A 95 -9.96 3.58 -5.00
CA THR A 95 -9.43 2.98 -3.76
C THR A 95 -10.39 1.87 -3.36
N THR A 96 -9.89 0.64 -3.23
CA THR A 96 -10.75 -0.46 -2.82
C THR A 96 -11.03 -0.44 -1.33
N VAL A 97 -12.15 -1.04 -0.91
CA VAL A 97 -12.45 -1.27 0.51
C VAL A 97 -11.31 -2.06 1.18
N HIS A 98 -10.74 -3.04 0.48
CA HIS A 98 -9.59 -3.80 0.95
C HIS A 98 -8.40 -2.90 1.25
N GLN A 99 -8.04 -2.03 0.30
CA GLN A 99 -6.94 -1.07 0.48
C GLN A 99 -7.19 -0.11 1.62
N TYR A 100 -8.40 0.42 1.75
CA TYR A 100 -8.77 1.29 2.87
C TYR A 100 -8.57 0.59 4.22
N ILE A 101 -9.09 -0.63 4.36
CA ILE A 101 -8.93 -1.42 5.59
C ILE A 101 -7.46 -1.71 5.89
N MET A 102 -6.68 -2.11 4.89
CA MET A 102 -5.26 -2.39 5.07
C MET A 102 -4.48 -1.13 5.49
N ASN A 103 -4.82 0.04 4.94
CA ASN A 103 -4.26 1.32 5.36
C ASN A 103 -4.59 1.64 6.83
N VAL A 104 -5.82 1.40 7.28
CA VAL A 104 -6.20 1.58 8.70
C VAL A 104 -5.30 0.77 9.63
N PHE A 105 -5.02 -0.50 9.29
CA PHE A 105 -4.15 -1.34 10.11
C PHE A 105 -2.67 -0.95 10.05
N TYR A 106 -2.22 -0.40 8.93
CA TYR A 106 -0.80 -0.16 8.70
C TYR A 106 -0.34 1.23 9.15
N ILE A 107 -1.24 2.22 9.26
CA ILE A 107 -0.89 3.58 9.69
C ILE A 107 -0.08 3.66 11.00
N PRO A 108 -0.34 2.85 12.05
CA PRO A 108 0.50 2.84 13.24
C PRO A 108 1.97 2.51 12.93
N ILE A 109 2.22 1.60 11.99
CA ILE A 109 3.57 1.22 11.55
C ILE A 109 4.15 2.34 10.67
N LEU A 110 3.36 2.81 9.69
CA LEU A 110 3.78 3.84 8.73
C LEU A 110 4.21 5.15 9.41
N ILE A 111 3.52 5.54 10.48
CA ILE A 111 3.75 6.81 11.19
C ILE A 111 4.52 6.55 12.47
N HIS A 112 3.93 5.90 13.48
CA HIS A 112 4.53 5.80 14.81
C HIS A 112 5.76 4.89 14.84
N GLY A 113 5.66 3.71 14.22
CA GLY A 113 6.81 2.81 14.09
C GLY A 113 7.96 3.46 13.31
N TYR A 114 7.63 4.14 12.22
CA TYR A 114 8.60 4.83 11.39
C TYR A 114 9.30 5.99 12.12
N HIS A 115 8.57 6.80 12.88
CA HIS A 115 9.12 7.87 13.72
C HIS A 115 9.98 7.32 14.86
N ALA A 116 9.58 6.20 15.46
CA ALA A 116 10.37 5.55 16.51
C ALA A 116 11.70 5.00 15.97
N LEU A 117 11.73 4.48 14.73
CA LEU A 117 12.95 3.99 14.11
C LEU A 117 13.85 5.10 13.57
N ILE A 118 13.26 6.17 13.03
CA ILE A 118 13.99 7.23 12.30
C ILE A 118 13.65 8.60 12.89
N GLY A 119 14.50 9.09 13.79
CA GLY A 119 14.28 10.37 14.47
C GLY A 119 14.38 11.60 13.56
N SER A 120 15.17 11.54 12.48
CA SER A 120 15.38 12.68 11.57
C SER A 120 14.24 12.81 10.55
N THR A 121 13.57 13.97 10.53
CA THR A 121 12.53 14.30 9.54
C THR A 121 13.04 14.21 8.10
N ALA A 122 14.25 14.71 7.83
CA ALA A 122 14.84 14.65 6.49
C ALA A 122 15.04 13.18 6.03
N LEU A 123 15.54 12.31 6.92
CA LEU A 123 15.69 10.89 6.60
C LEU A 123 14.34 10.20 6.42
N ARG A 124 13.33 10.55 7.23
CA ARG A 124 11.98 10.01 7.07
C ARG A 124 11.38 10.35 5.70
N ILE A 125 11.57 11.57 5.22
CA ILE A 125 11.15 11.97 3.87
C ILE A 125 11.92 11.18 2.80
N LEU A 126 13.26 11.13 2.89
CA LEU A 126 14.10 10.46 1.89
C LEU A 126 13.87 8.95 1.80
N LEU A 127 13.59 8.30 2.94
CA LEU A 127 13.34 6.86 3.02
C LEU A 127 11.84 6.50 2.90
N PHE A 128 10.96 7.49 2.76
CA PHE A 128 9.52 7.27 2.63
C PHE A 128 9.13 6.36 1.46
N PRO A 129 9.78 6.42 0.27
CA PRO A 129 9.50 5.47 -0.80
C PRO A 129 9.74 4.01 -0.39
N LEU A 130 10.77 3.73 0.39
CA LEU A 130 11.04 2.38 0.90
C LEU A 130 9.96 1.92 1.88
N ASN A 131 9.49 2.84 2.74
CA ASN A 131 8.41 2.57 3.69
C ASN A 131 7.09 2.23 2.96
N ILE A 132 6.77 2.94 1.88
CA ILE A 132 5.59 2.67 1.05
C ILE A 132 5.75 1.38 0.24
N TRP A 133 6.90 1.10 -0.37
CA TRP A 133 7.08 -0.18 -1.07
C TRP A 133 7.01 -1.38 -0.13
N LEU A 134 7.51 -1.25 1.11
CA LEU A 134 7.35 -2.28 2.13
C LEU A 134 5.88 -2.50 2.49
N LEU A 135 5.13 -1.40 2.68
CA LEU A 135 3.69 -1.43 2.88
C LEU A 135 3.01 -2.19 1.74
N GLU A 136 3.22 -1.75 0.50
CA GLU A 136 2.59 -2.31 -0.69
C GLU A 136 2.88 -3.82 -0.77
N MET A 137 4.14 -4.24 -0.60
CA MET A 137 4.52 -5.65 -0.60
C MET A 137 3.78 -6.46 0.46
N ILE A 138 3.81 -6.02 1.73
CA ILE A 138 3.16 -6.73 2.83
C ILE A 138 1.66 -6.86 2.57
N GLN A 139 1.03 -5.75 2.20
CA GLN A 139 -0.42 -5.70 2.01
C GLN A 139 -0.85 -6.46 0.74
N GLY A 140 -0.12 -6.31 -0.35
CA GLY A 140 -0.36 -7.02 -1.60
C GLY A 140 -0.28 -8.54 -1.46
N TYR A 141 0.76 -9.05 -0.78
CA TYR A 141 0.85 -10.49 -0.50
C TYR A 141 -0.20 -10.97 0.51
N THR A 142 -0.58 -10.13 1.47
CA THR A 142 -1.68 -10.43 2.39
C THR A 142 -2.99 -10.59 1.62
N LEU A 143 -3.30 -9.70 0.68
CA LEU A 143 -4.49 -9.80 -0.16
C LEU A 143 -4.43 -11.01 -1.09
N ILE A 144 -3.30 -11.28 -1.74
CA ILE A 144 -3.13 -12.47 -2.57
C ILE A 144 -3.39 -13.74 -1.76
N TYR A 145 -2.90 -13.83 -0.53
CA TYR A 145 -3.17 -14.96 0.36
C TYR A 145 -4.63 -15.06 0.79
N LEU A 146 -5.25 -13.94 1.17
CA LEU A 146 -6.61 -13.94 1.72
C LEU A 146 -7.67 -14.14 0.64
N ILE A 147 -7.54 -13.50 -0.51
CA ILE A 147 -8.60 -13.43 -1.53
C ILE A 147 -8.14 -13.85 -2.93
N GLY A 148 -6.89 -14.30 -3.11
CA GLY A 148 -6.38 -14.88 -4.36
C GLY A 148 -5.86 -13.90 -5.39
N TYR A 149 -5.97 -12.59 -5.14
CA TYR A 149 -5.44 -11.54 -6.01
C TYR A 149 -5.13 -10.25 -5.23
N ASN A 150 -4.31 -9.36 -5.81
CA ASN A 150 -4.06 -8.04 -5.25
C ASN A 150 -5.12 -7.06 -5.75
N ALA A 151 -6.03 -6.64 -4.86
CA ALA A 151 -7.11 -5.71 -5.20
C ALA A 151 -6.69 -4.23 -5.14
N ALA A 152 -5.51 -3.91 -4.63
CA ALA A 152 -5.06 -2.55 -4.37
C ALA A 152 -4.04 -2.09 -5.42
N TRP A 153 -2.84 -2.70 -5.41
CA TRP A 153 -1.72 -2.29 -6.25
C TRP A 153 -1.46 -3.31 -7.35
N THR A 154 -1.78 -2.95 -8.60
CA THR A 154 -1.55 -3.82 -9.76
C THR A 154 -0.82 -3.07 -10.86
N TYR A 155 0.51 -3.07 -10.75
CA TYR A 155 1.40 -2.36 -11.66
C TYR A 155 1.92 -3.25 -12.78
N ARG A 156 2.26 -2.63 -13.90
CA ARG A 156 2.83 -3.30 -15.10
C ARG A 156 4.13 -2.63 -15.51
N GLY A 157 4.85 -3.26 -16.44
CA GLY A 157 6.07 -2.70 -17.02
C GLY A 157 7.36 -3.26 -16.42
N TYR A 158 8.49 -2.78 -16.93
CA TYR A 158 9.82 -3.32 -16.62
C TYR A 158 10.31 -2.99 -15.21
N ASP A 159 9.71 -1.99 -14.58
CA ASP A 159 10.02 -1.47 -13.25
C ASP A 159 8.99 -1.87 -12.19
N ALA A 160 8.08 -2.78 -12.53
CA ALA A 160 7.16 -3.42 -11.61
C ALA A 160 7.79 -4.69 -11.01
N PHE A 161 7.73 -4.82 -9.69
CA PHE A 161 8.34 -5.93 -8.95
C PHE A 161 7.35 -6.53 -7.94
N PHE A 162 7.66 -7.73 -7.46
CA PHE A 162 6.93 -8.50 -6.46
C PHE A 162 5.46 -8.74 -6.86
N HIS A 163 5.23 -9.45 -7.96
CA HIS A 163 3.87 -9.68 -8.48
C HIS A 163 3.16 -8.37 -8.87
N GLY A 164 3.90 -7.41 -9.42
CA GLY A 164 3.38 -6.09 -9.77
C GLY A 164 2.86 -5.29 -8.58
N THR A 165 3.29 -5.60 -7.36
CA THR A 165 2.83 -4.95 -6.15
C THR A 165 3.50 -3.61 -5.91
N ILE A 166 4.76 -3.45 -6.36
CA ILE A 166 5.48 -2.18 -6.30
C ILE A 166 5.88 -1.72 -7.70
N LYS A 167 6.01 -0.40 -7.86
CA LYS A 167 6.53 0.22 -9.09
C LYS A 167 7.58 1.28 -8.75
N LEU A 168 8.78 1.13 -9.30
CA LEU A 168 9.90 2.01 -8.96
C LEU A 168 9.73 3.44 -9.49
N TRP A 169 9.03 3.61 -10.62
CA TRP A 169 8.72 4.93 -11.19
C TRP A 169 8.11 5.88 -10.14
N TYR A 170 7.27 5.38 -9.22
CA TYR A 170 6.56 6.19 -8.23
C TYR A 170 7.44 6.75 -7.09
N VAL A 171 8.76 6.52 -7.11
CA VAL A 171 9.68 7.04 -6.09
C VAL A 171 9.52 8.53 -5.80
N HIS A 172 9.33 9.36 -6.83
CA HIS A 172 9.19 10.82 -6.64
C HIS A 172 7.80 11.20 -6.12
N HIS A 173 6.75 10.46 -6.48
CA HIS A 173 5.43 10.63 -5.90
C HIS A 173 5.46 10.33 -4.39
N TRP A 174 6.16 9.25 -4.01
CA TRP A 174 6.37 8.91 -2.61
C TRP A 174 7.25 9.91 -1.87
N LEU A 175 8.31 10.46 -2.47
CA LEU A 175 9.09 11.53 -1.85
C LEU A 175 8.22 12.78 -1.56
N MET A 176 7.38 13.19 -2.52
CA MET A 176 6.45 14.32 -2.33
C MET A 176 5.42 14.01 -1.24
N MET A 177 4.88 12.80 -1.21
CA MET A 177 3.93 12.36 -0.18
C MET A 177 4.57 12.31 1.21
N GLY A 178 5.81 11.85 1.31
CA GLY A 178 6.58 11.85 2.56
C GLY A 178 6.81 13.27 3.07
N ALA A 179 7.18 14.20 2.19
CA ALA A 179 7.33 15.61 2.54
C ALA A 179 5.99 16.23 2.99
N ALA A 180 4.91 15.98 2.26
CA ALA A 180 3.57 16.45 2.64
C ALA A 180 3.11 15.86 3.98
N LEU A 181 3.36 14.58 4.21
CA LEU A 181 3.03 13.92 5.47
C LEU A 181 3.75 14.57 6.65
N GLU A 182 5.07 14.69 6.56
CA GLU A 182 5.93 15.18 7.64
C GLU A 182 5.77 16.67 7.93
N LEU A 183 5.67 17.49 6.87
CA LEU A 183 5.74 18.95 7.00
C LEU A 183 4.35 19.60 7.07
N VAL A 184 3.31 18.90 6.62
CA VAL A 184 1.95 19.46 6.55
C VAL A 184 0.98 18.60 7.35
N ILE A 185 0.79 17.33 6.99
CA ILE A 185 -0.32 16.53 7.54
C ILE A 185 -0.13 16.19 9.01
N LEU A 186 1.03 15.68 9.41
CA LEU A 186 1.29 15.26 10.80
C LEU A 186 1.20 16.40 11.81
N PRO A 187 1.77 17.60 11.56
CA PRO A 187 1.63 18.75 12.46
C PRO A 187 0.18 19.10 12.82
N TYR A 188 -0.79 18.86 11.93
CA TYR A 188 -2.20 19.15 12.19
C TYR A 188 -2.99 17.93 12.68
N THR A 189 -2.74 16.75 12.11
CA THR A 189 -3.53 15.55 12.43
C THR A 189 -3.22 14.99 13.81
N LEU A 190 -1.96 15.06 14.28
CA LEU A 190 -1.60 14.56 15.61
C LEU A 190 -2.34 15.32 16.73
N PRO A 191 -2.22 16.67 16.86
CA PRO A 191 -2.93 17.41 17.90
C PRO A 191 -4.46 17.29 17.80
N LEU A 192 -5.00 17.25 16.57
CA LEU A 192 -6.43 17.10 16.34
C LEU A 192 -6.96 15.78 16.94
N THR A 193 -6.28 14.66 16.65
CA THR A 193 -6.72 13.35 17.14
C THR A 193 -6.59 13.20 18.65
N GLU A 194 -5.56 13.80 19.26
CA GLU A 194 -5.39 13.85 20.71
C GLU A 194 -6.51 14.67 21.38
N THR A 195 -6.84 15.82 20.79
CA THR A 195 -7.91 16.70 21.27
C THR A 195 -9.26 15.98 21.22
N ILE A 196 -9.61 15.36 20.09
CA ILE A 196 -10.86 14.59 19.97
C ILE A 196 -10.88 13.43 20.98
N ALA A 197 -9.78 12.68 21.10
CA ALA A 197 -9.71 11.57 22.05
C ALA A 197 -9.94 12.03 23.49
N SER A 198 -9.38 13.18 23.88
CA SER A 198 -9.56 13.73 25.23
C SER A 198 -11.03 13.97 25.56
N TYR A 199 -11.82 14.50 24.62
CA TYR A 199 -13.26 14.75 24.82
C TYR A 199 -14.10 13.47 24.92
N LEU A 200 -13.63 12.34 24.37
CA LEU A 200 -14.37 11.08 24.34
C LEU A 200 -14.06 10.14 25.51
N THR A 201 -13.05 10.47 26.33
CA THR A 201 -12.62 9.65 27.48
C THR A 201 -13.14 10.14 28.83
N PHE A 202 -14.07 11.11 28.84
CA PHE A 202 -14.81 11.58 30.02
C PHE A 202 -16.15 10.85 30.15
#